data_AF-A0A354HQY6-F1
#
_entry.id   AF-A0A354HQY6-F1
#
_cell.length_a   1.000
_cell.length_b   1.000
_cell.length_c   1.000
_cell.angle_alpha   90.00
_cell.angle_beta   90.00
_cell.angle_gamma   90.00
#
_symmetry.space_group_name_H-M   'P 1'
#
loop_
_entity.id
_entity.type
_entity.pdbx_description
1 polymer ?
#
loop_
_entity_poly.entity_id
_entity_poly.type
_entity_poly.pdbx_seq_one_letter_code
_entity_poly.pdbx_strand_id
1 'polypeptide(L)'
;MEEKALKLWQLYTQQPKLWEGWDHGSTPIGFHDYENAVLFGHPNPSQEFTEKEREGVKYHIANPKPVSFTANTAVDLHGVATATIMWQEREEEEMLGLITHEAFHAYQMATACPWGNISVVLKYPVNEPLVQALAEIEGSMLFQAVGGGGGEEIVRAALDARAARQALLSAEVATFEDETELGEGLATYVEIKTAGPGSQLWQGKLNLLQKINRNGWGADRLRF
;
A
#
# COMPACT_ATOMS: atom_id res chain seq x y z
N MET A 1 20.49 -8.33 -7.29
CA MET A 1 19.03 -8.36 -7.07
C MET A 1 18.54 -9.77 -6.74
N GLU A 2 18.69 -10.76 -7.63
CA GLU A 2 18.14 -12.13 -7.51
C GLU A 2 18.23 -12.75 -6.10
N GLU A 3 19.42 -12.84 -5.50
CA GLU A 3 19.61 -13.51 -4.20
C GLU A 3 18.89 -12.79 -3.05
N LYS A 4 18.95 -11.46 -3.04
CA LYS A 4 18.24 -10.64 -2.04
C LYS A 4 16.72 -10.75 -2.25
N ALA A 5 16.25 -10.78 -3.50
CA ALA A 5 14.84 -10.94 -3.83
C ALA A 5 14.29 -12.30 -3.37
N LEU A 6 15.07 -13.38 -3.52
CA LEU A 6 14.71 -14.70 -2.99
C LEU A 6 14.55 -14.67 -1.46
N LYS A 7 15.50 -14.06 -0.75
CA LYS A 7 15.40 -13.90 0.72
C LYS A 7 14.13 -13.15 1.12
N LEU A 8 13.84 -12.02 0.46
CA LEU A 8 12.64 -11.22 0.73
C LEU A 8 11.35 -11.99 0.42
N TRP A 9 11.31 -12.75 -0.67
CA TRP A 9 10.17 -13.61 -1.00
C TRP A 9 9.91 -14.67 0.08
N GLN A 10 10.97 -15.32 0.59
CA GLN A 10 10.85 -16.28 1.69
C GLN A 10 10.32 -15.61 2.97
N LEU A 11 10.81 -14.42 3.32
CA LEU A 11 10.33 -13.66 4.48
C LEU A 11 8.88 -13.18 4.31
N TYR A 12 8.51 -12.75 3.11
CA TYR A 12 7.15 -12.32 2.77
C TYR A 12 6.15 -13.46 2.91
N THR A 13 6.45 -14.63 2.34
CA THR A 13 5.55 -15.81 2.40
C THR A 13 5.42 -16.42 3.81
N GLN A 14 6.30 -16.05 4.74
CA GLN A 14 6.27 -16.46 6.14
C GLN A 14 5.56 -15.46 7.06
N GLN A 15 5.07 -14.34 6.53
CA GLN A 15 4.34 -13.36 7.33
C GLN A 15 3.08 -13.99 7.95
N PRO A 16 2.66 -13.52 9.15
CA PRO A 16 1.38 -13.95 9.71
C PRO A 16 0.21 -13.50 8.82
N LYS A 17 -0.99 -14.00 9.08
CA LYS A 17 -2.19 -13.52 8.39
C LYS A 17 -2.41 -12.02 8.64
N LEU A 18 -2.29 -11.21 7.59
CA LEU A 18 -2.38 -9.75 7.67
C LEU A 18 -3.80 -9.23 7.47
N TRP A 19 -4.60 -9.88 6.64
CA TRP A 19 -5.96 -9.47 6.29
C TRP A 19 -6.91 -10.66 6.19
N GLU A 20 -8.20 -10.43 6.48
CA GLU A 20 -9.22 -11.49 6.38
C GLU A 20 -9.58 -11.75 4.91
N GLY A 21 -9.61 -13.02 4.50
CA GLY A 21 -9.86 -13.39 3.10
C GLY A 21 -8.68 -13.23 2.13
N TRP A 22 -7.51 -12.76 2.58
CA TRP A 22 -6.31 -12.65 1.75
C TRP A 22 -5.23 -13.65 2.18
N ASP A 23 -4.87 -14.56 1.28
CA ASP A 23 -3.65 -15.37 1.36
C ASP A 23 -2.50 -14.64 0.66
N HIS A 24 -1.74 -13.86 1.42
CA HIS A 24 -0.64 -13.06 0.87
C HIS A 24 0.41 -13.92 0.16
N GLY A 25 0.67 -15.15 0.65
CA GLY A 25 1.65 -16.07 0.06
C GLY A 25 1.28 -16.54 -1.35
N SER A 26 0.00 -16.45 -1.74
CA SER A 26 -0.46 -16.77 -3.09
C SER A 26 -0.36 -15.61 -4.08
N THR A 27 0.03 -14.41 -3.62
CA THR A 27 0.14 -13.22 -4.48
C THR A 27 1.51 -13.22 -5.18
N PRO A 28 1.57 -13.24 -6.52
CA PRO A 28 2.85 -13.19 -7.24
C PRO A 28 3.57 -11.86 -7.06
N ILE A 29 4.90 -11.91 -6.93
CA ILE A 29 5.76 -10.74 -6.72
C ILE A 29 6.84 -10.70 -7.80
N GLY A 30 6.89 -9.61 -8.56
CA GLY A 30 7.93 -9.30 -9.55
C GLY A 30 8.86 -8.20 -9.07
N PHE A 31 10.09 -8.52 -8.73
CA PHE A 31 11.14 -7.53 -8.47
C PHE A 31 11.80 -7.11 -9.78
N HIS A 32 12.06 -5.81 -9.98
CA HIS A 32 12.69 -5.33 -11.21
C HIS A 32 13.66 -4.18 -10.99
N ASP A 33 14.70 -4.10 -11.80
CA ASP A 33 15.55 -2.92 -11.93
C ASP A 33 15.34 -2.28 -13.31
N TYR A 34 16.31 -1.52 -13.82
CA TYR A 34 16.18 -0.90 -15.15
C TYR A 34 16.25 -1.92 -16.30
N GLU A 35 16.86 -3.08 -16.08
CA GLU A 35 17.22 -4.04 -17.12
C GLU A 35 16.53 -5.40 -16.93
N ASN A 36 16.38 -5.87 -15.70
CA ASN A 36 16.00 -7.25 -15.38
C ASN A 36 14.75 -7.31 -14.49
N ALA A 37 14.04 -8.43 -14.55
CA ALA A 37 12.97 -8.76 -13.62
C ALA A 37 13.13 -10.18 -13.05
N VAL A 38 12.73 -10.37 -11.80
CA VAL A 38 12.68 -11.66 -11.10
C VAL A 38 11.28 -11.83 -10.52
N LEU A 39 10.59 -12.89 -10.92
CA LEU A 39 9.17 -13.15 -10.64
C LEU A 39 9.01 -14.42 -9.79
N PHE A 40 8.34 -14.28 -8.65
CA PHE A 40 8.06 -15.34 -7.70
C PHE A 40 6.56 -15.62 -7.60
N GLY A 41 6.20 -16.88 -7.33
CA GLY A 41 4.82 -17.28 -7.04
C GLY A 41 3.84 -17.22 -8.22
N HIS A 42 4.27 -16.82 -9.41
CA HIS A 42 3.38 -16.68 -10.56
C HIS A 42 3.02 -18.04 -11.19
N PRO A 43 1.73 -18.39 -11.36
CA PRO A 43 1.32 -19.71 -11.82
C PRO A 43 1.52 -19.94 -13.32
N ASN A 44 1.50 -18.87 -14.11
CA ASN A 44 1.63 -18.93 -15.57
C ASN A 44 2.40 -17.72 -16.13
N PRO A 45 3.71 -17.60 -15.86
CA PRO A 45 4.50 -16.47 -16.35
C PRO A 45 4.58 -16.46 -17.87
N SER A 46 4.77 -15.27 -18.45
CA SER A 46 4.87 -15.08 -19.90
C SER A 46 6.11 -15.79 -20.48
N GLN A 47 6.14 -16.00 -21.80
CA GLN A 47 7.26 -16.69 -22.47
C GLN A 47 8.60 -15.95 -22.37
N GLU A 48 8.60 -14.67 -21.98
CA GLU A 48 9.83 -13.89 -21.81
C GLU A 48 10.59 -14.25 -20.51
N PHE A 49 9.93 -14.99 -19.62
CA PHE A 49 10.48 -15.46 -18.36
C PHE A 49 11.10 -16.85 -18.48
N THR A 50 12.32 -17.00 -18.00
CA THR A 50 13.03 -18.28 -17.88
C THR A 50 12.97 -18.79 -16.44
N GLU A 51 12.46 -20.01 -16.24
CA GLU A 51 12.40 -20.67 -14.92
C GLU A 51 13.81 -20.94 -14.37
N LYS A 52 13.98 -20.73 -13.07
CA LYS A 52 15.12 -21.14 -12.27
C LYS A 52 14.64 -21.70 -10.93
N GLU A 53 15.53 -22.44 -10.27
CA GLU A 53 15.30 -22.95 -8.93
C GLU A 53 16.53 -22.71 -8.07
N ARG A 54 16.31 -22.27 -6.83
CA ARG A 54 17.36 -22.10 -5.82
C ARG A 54 16.76 -22.36 -4.44
N GLU A 55 17.45 -23.11 -3.59
CA GLU A 55 16.99 -23.42 -2.22
C GLU A 55 15.57 -24.03 -2.18
N GLY A 56 15.20 -24.80 -3.21
CA GLY A 56 13.86 -25.39 -3.34
C GLY A 56 12.75 -24.40 -3.71
N VAL A 57 13.09 -23.14 -3.99
CA VAL A 57 12.15 -22.11 -4.46
C VAL A 57 12.31 -21.96 -5.97
N LYS A 58 11.19 -22.14 -6.68
CA LYS A 58 11.07 -21.83 -8.10
C LYS A 58 10.73 -20.37 -8.32
N TYR A 59 11.37 -19.77 -9.30
CA TYR A 59 11.16 -18.38 -9.70
C TYR A 59 11.55 -18.20 -11.16
N HIS A 60 11.25 -17.04 -11.73
CA HIS A 60 11.49 -16.79 -13.14
C HIS A 60 12.23 -15.49 -13.36
N ILE A 61 13.07 -15.42 -14.39
CA ILE A 61 13.84 -14.22 -14.73
C ILE A 61 13.55 -13.79 -16.15
N ALA A 62 13.42 -12.48 -16.37
CA ALA A 62 13.38 -11.86 -17.68
C ALA A 62 14.51 -10.83 -17.83
N ASN A 63 15.21 -10.89 -18.97
CA ASN A 63 16.14 -9.86 -19.44
C ASN A 63 16.00 -9.76 -20.97
N PRO A 64 15.50 -8.63 -21.51
CA PRO A 64 15.10 -7.43 -20.77
C PRO A 64 13.85 -7.66 -19.90
N LYS A 65 13.64 -6.82 -18.89
CA LYS A 65 12.42 -6.84 -18.08
C LYS A 65 11.18 -6.59 -18.93
N PRO A 66 10.00 -7.12 -18.54
CA PRO A 66 8.75 -6.83 -19.22
C PRO A 66 8.43 -5.34 -19.21
N VAL A 67 7.75 -4.87 -20.26
CA VAL A 67 7.34 -3.46 -20.40
C VAL A 67 6.33 -3.01 -19.35
N SER A 68 5.59 -3.94 -18.73
CA SER A 68 4.64 -3.67 -17.65
C SER A 68 5.32 -3.36 -16.31
N PHE A 69 6.59 -3.73 -16.13
CA PHE A 69 7.29 -3.58 -14.86
C PHE A 69 7.96 -2.19 -14.81
N THR A 70 7.21 -1.15 -14.48
CA THR A 70 7.69 0.26 -14.58
C THR A 70 7.77 1.00 -13.24
N ALA A 71 7.07 0.53 -12.22
CA ALA A 71 7.01 1.18 -10.91
C ALA A 71 6.75 0.14 -9.79
N ASN A 72 6.62 0.63 -8.56
CA ASN A 72 5.94 -0.09 -7.50
C ASN A 72 4.43 0.03 -7.77
N THR A 73 3.77 -1.09 -8.08
CA THR A 73 2.33 -1.11 -8.37
C THR A 73 1.82 -2.55 -8.48
N ALA A 74 0.52 -2.73 -8.69
CA ALA A 74 -0.08 -3.97 -9.14
C ALA A 74 -0.34 -3.93 -10.66
N VAL A 75 -0.02 -5.02 -11.35
CA VAL A 75 -0.27 -5.18 -12.79
C VAL A 75 -1.02 -6.47 -13.06
N ASP A 76 -1.85 -6.48 -14.11
CA ASP A 76 -2.34 -7.74 -14.68
C ASP A 76 -1.21 -8.35 -15.51
N LEU A 77 -0.73 -9.51 -15.08
CA LEU A 77 0.24 -10.30 -15.83
C LEU A 77 -0.45 -11.60 -16.26
N HIS A 78 -0.96 -11.61 -17.49
CA HIS A 78 -1.64 -12.77 -18.08
C HIS A 78 -2.88 -13.25 -17.29
N GLY A 79 -3.71 -12.31 -16.84
CA GLY A 79 -4.93 -12.59 -16.07
C GLY A 79 -4.68 -12.85 -14.59
N VAL A 80 -3.44 -12.67 -14.11
CA VAL A 80 -3.08 -12.80 -12.70
C VAL A 80 -2.60 -11.47 -12.18
N ALA A 81 -3.29 -10.96 -11.16
CA ALA A 81 -2.86 -9.78 -10.43
C ALA A 81 -1.50 -10.03 -9.77
N THR A 82 -0.51 -9.22 -10.13
CA THR A 82 0.89 -9.38 -9.73
C THR A 82 1.41 -8.07 -9.18
N ALA A 83 2.01 -8.09 -8.01
CA ALA A 83 2.71 -6.93 -7.49
C ALA A 83 4.09 -6.80 -8.15
N THR A 84 4.44 -5.60 -8.58
CA THR A 84 5.76 -5.29 -9.13
C THR A 84 6.48 -4.34 -8.20
N ILE A 85 7.72 -4.67 -7.82
CA ILE A 85 8.56 -3.91 -6.91
C ILE A 85 9.81 -3.45 -7.64
N MET A 86 9.97 -2.15 -7.81
CA MET A 86 11.18 -1.54 -8.33
C MET A 86 12.29 -1.61 -7.28
N TRP A 87 13.37 -2.29 -7.62
CA TRP A 87 14.48 -2.57 -6.74
C TRP A 87 15.23 -1.29 -6.37
N GLN A 88 15.24 -1.02 -5.07
CA GLN A 88 16.02 0.04 -4.44
C GLN A 88 16.63 -0.53 -3.16
N GLU A 89 17.87 -0.16 -2.87
CA GLU A 89 18.50 -0.55 -1.60
C GLU A 89 17.77 0.16 -0.45
N ARG A 90 17.21 -0.64 0.45
CA ARG A 90 16.40 -0.24 1.60
C ARG A 90 16.64 -1.22 2.74
N GLU A 91 16.27 -0.82 3.95
CA GLU A 91 16.25 -1.74 5.09
C GLU A 91 15.21 -2.84 4.86
N GLU A 92 15.48 -4.04 5.39
CA GLU A 92 14.67 -5.24 5.14
C GLU A 92 13.20 -5.05 5.57
N GLU A 93 12.99 -4.39 6.72
CA GLU A 93 11.67 -4.08 7.24
C GLU A 93 10.86 -3.18 6.29
N GLU A 94 11.48 -2.12 5.77
CA GLU A 94 10.83 -1.22 4.80
C GLU A 94 10.52 -1.93 3.48
N MET A 95 11.41 -2.82 3.03
CA MET A 95 11.20 -3.58 1.81
C MET A 95 10.06 -4.60 1.97
N LEU A 96 9.95 -5.27 3.13
CA LEU A 96 8.83 -6.17 3.42
C LEU A 96 7.49 -5.43 3.52
N GLY A 97 7.50 -4.25 4.14
CA GLY A 97 6.34 -3.36 4.15
C GLY A 97 5.90 -3.01 2.73
N LEU A 98 6.82 -2.55 1.89
CA LEU A 98 6.55 -2.21 0.49
C LEU A 98 6.04 -3.41 -0.32
N ILE A 99 6.66 -4.58 -0.20
CA ILE A 99 6.19 -5.80 -0.89
C ILE A 99 4.74 -6.08 -0.52
N THR A 100 4.44 -5.99 0.78
CA THR A 100 3.10 -6.26 1.29
C THR A 100 2.08 -5.22 0.82
N HIS A 101 2.45 -3.94 0.80
CA HIS A 101 1.62 -2.85 0.30
C HIS A 101 1.19 -3.11 -1.15
N GLU A 102 2.15 -3.36 -2.03
CA GLU A 102 1.86 -3.60 -3.45
C GLU A 102 1.14 -4.95 -3.67
N ALA A 103 1.47 -5.98 -2.89
CA ALA A 103 0.76 -7.24 -2.94
C ALA A 103 -0.71 -7.10 -2.52
N PHE A 104 -0.99 -6.20 -1.58
CA PHE A 104 -2.37 -5.90 -1.21
C PHE A 104 -3.12 -5.18 -2.32
N HIS A 105 -2.45 -4.28 -3.06
CA HIS A 105 -3.02 -3.70 -4.28
C HIS A 105 -3.32 -4.76 -5.35
N ALA A 106 -2.48 -5.78 -5.50
CA ALA A 106 -2.76 -6.90 -6.40
C ALA A 106 -4.00 -7.69 -5.94
N TYR A 107 -4.15 -7.92 -4.64
CA TYR A 107 -5.37 -8.52 -4.08
C TYR A 107 -6.61 -7.65 -4.34
N GLN A 108 -6.54 -6.34 -4.06
CA GLN A 108 -7.62 -5.39 -4.32
C GLN A 108 -8.04 -5.38 -5.78
N MET A 109 -7.07 -5.43 -6.71
CA MET A 109 -7.32 -5.53 -8.14
C MET A 109 -8.05 -6.84 -8.49
N ALA A 110 -7.61 -7.97 -7.92
CA ALA A 110 -8.26 -9.28 -8.12
C ALA A 110 -9.69 -9.34 -7.55
N THR A 111 -10.00 -8.56 -6.52
CA THR A 111 -11.34 -8.47 -5.91
C THR A 111 -12.18 -7.30 -6.42
N ALA A 112 -11.74 -6.59 -7.45
CA ALA A 112 -12.42 -5.42 -8.01
C ALA A 112 -12.73 -4.32 -6.98
N CYS A 113 -11.79 -4.05 -6.08
CA CYS A 113 -11.86 -2.91 -5.17
C CYS A 113 -11.93 -1.60 -5.97
N PRO A 114 -12.83 -0.66 -5.62
CA PRO A 114 -12.88 0.64 -6.29
C PRO A 114 -11.61 1.45 -6.01
N TRP A 115 -11.30 2.38 -6.92
CA TRP A 115 -10.12 3.24 -6.85
C TRP A 115 -10.52 4.68 -7.13
N GLY A 116 -10.05 5.60 -6.28
CA GLY A 116 -10.35 7.01 -6.39
C GLY A 116 -9.88 7.57 -7.73
N ASN A 117 -10.77 8.25 -8.45
CA ASN A 117 -10.40 8.99 -9.66
C ASN A 117 -9.50 10.19 -9.31
N ILE A 118 -8.18 10.04 -9.52
CA ILE A 118 -7.19 11.06 -9.17
C ILE A 118 -7.47 12.45 -9.78
N SER A 119 -8.18 12.54 -10.90
CA SER A 119 -8.53 13.85 -11.48
C SER A 119 -9.46 14.69 -10.59
N VAL A 120 -10.21 14.06 -9.68
CA VAL A 120 -11.09 14.72 -8.70
C VAL A 120 -10.29 15.53 -7.69
N VAL A 121 -9.00 15.23 -7.50
CA VAL A 121 -8.10 15.97 -6.59
C VAL A 121 -8.08 17.48 -6.87
N LEU A 122 -8.25 17.87 -8.13
CA LEU A 122 -8.27 19.28 -8.56
C LEU A 122 -9.52 20.04 -8.07
N LYS A 123 -10.57 19.31 -7.69
CA LYS A 123 -11.82 19.85 -7.14
C LYS A 123 -11.81 19.91 -5.62
N TYR A 124 -10.74 19.43 -4.98
CA TYR A 124 -10.66 19.35 -3.52
C TYR A 124 -10.63 20.77 -2.91
N PRO A 125 -11.48 21.07 -1.91
CA PRO A 125 -11.58 22.40 -1.32
C PRO A 125 -10.42 22.70 -0.35
N VAL A 126 -9.19 22.76 -0.85
CA VAL A 126 -7.97 22.91 -0.03
C VAL A 126 -7.90 24.23 0.75
N ASN A 127 -8.62 25.26 0.30
CA ASN A 127 -8.64 26.57 0.95
C ASN A 127 -9.83 26.77 1.90
N GLU A 128 -10.71 25.77 2.06
CA GLU A 128 -11.86 25.88 2.97
C GLU A 128 -11.43 25.62 4.42
N PRO A 129 -11.45 26.63 5.32
CA PRO A 129 -10.84 26.51 6.63
C PRO A 129 -11.47 25.42 7.50
N LEU A 130 -12.79 25.22 7.41
CA LEU A 130 -13.49 24.21 8.19
C LEU A 130 -13.14 22.78 7.72
N VAL A 131 -12.95 22.58 6.42
CA VAL A 131 -12.49 21.30 5.86
C VAL A 131 -11.09 20.98 6.38
N GLN A 132 -10.18 21.97 6.36
CA GLN A 132 -8.82 21.79 6.86
C GLN A 132 -8.77 21.51 8.36
N ALA A 133 -9.55 22.25 9.16
CA ALA A 133 -9.63 22.05 10.60
C ALA A 133 -10.16 20.66 10.99
N LEU A 134 -11.20 20.18 10.30
CA LEU A 134 -11.74 18.83 10.55
C LEU A 134 -10.75 17.74 10.13
N ALA A 135 -10.01 17.93 9.04
CA ALA A 135 -8.95 17.00 8.64
C ALA A 135 -7.80 16.98 9.65
N GLU A 136 -7.45 18.13 10.25
CA GLU A 136 -6.45 18.21 11.31
C GLU A 136 -6.88 17.47 12.58
N ILE A 137 -8.16 17.59 12.96
CA ILE A 137 -8.75 16.84 14.07
C ILE A 137 -8.70 15.35 13.77
N GLU A 138 -9.20 14.93 12.61
CA GLU A 138 -9.18 13.53 12.16
C GLU A 138 -7.78 12.92 12.24
N GLY A 139 -6.78 13.52 11.58
CA GLY A 139 -5.41 13.01 11.58
C GLY A 139 -4.76 13.00 12.97
N SER A 140 -5.13 13.92 13.86
CA SER A 140 -4.64 13.94 15.24
C SER A 140 -5.23 12.80 16.07
N MET A 141 -6.51 12.49 15.86
CA MET A 141 -7.18 11.37 16.53
C MET A 141 -6.68 10.03 15.97
N LEU A 142 -6.50 9.91 14.65
CA LEU A 142 -5.89 8.72 14.03
C LEU A 142 -4.48 8.46 14.55
N PHE A 143 -3.63 9.50 14.64
CA PHE A 143 -2.30 9.38 15.22
C PHE A 143 -2.34 8.83 16.66
N GLN A 144 -3.27 9.31 17.49
CA GLN A 144 -3.43 8.82 18.86
C GLN A 144 -3.94 7.38 18.91
N ALA A 145 -4.92 7.04 18.07
CA ALA A 145 -5.49 5.69 17.98
C ALA A 145 -4.44 4.66 17.55
N VAL A 146 -3.70 4.94 16.48
CA VAL A 146 -2.68 4.04 15.91
C VAL A 146 -1.39 4.04 16.76
N GLY A 147 -1.08 5.15 17.43
CA GLY A 147 0.08 5.28 18.32
C GLY A 147 -0.04 4.54 19.65
N GLY A 148 -1.14 3.81 19.90
CA GLY A 148 -1.36 3.05 21.14
C GLY A 148 -1.82 3.88 22.33
N GLY A 149 -2.25 5.13 22.10
CA GLY A 149 -2.70 6.06 23.14
C GLY A 149 -4.21 6.27 23.21
N GLY A 150 -5.00 5.73 22.28
CA GLY A 150 -6.43 6.00 22.16
C GLY A 150 -7.33 4.77 22.35
N GLY A 151 -8.43 4.95 23.07
CA GLY A 151 -9.52 3.98 23.18
C GLY A 151 -10.53 4.08 22.03
N GLU A 152 -11.62 3.34 22.14
CA GLU A 152 -12.74 3.37 21.19
C GLU A 152 -13.29 4.80 20.99
N GLU A 153 -13.24 5.66 22.02
CA GLU A 153 -13.66 7.06 21.90
C GLU A 153 -12.80 7.87 20.93
N ILE A 154 -11.50 7.61 20.85
CA ILE A 154 -10.59 8.33 19.95
C ILE A 154 -10.80 7.89 18.50
N VAL A 155 -11.02 6.58 18.29
CA VAL A 155 -11.40 6.05 16.98
C VAL A 155 -12.72 6.67 16.52
N ARG A 156 -13.73 6.72 17.41
CA ARG A 156 -15.01 7.35 17.10
C ARG A 156 -14.85 8.84 16.79
N ALA A 157 -14.03 9.57 17.54
CA ALA A 157 -13.75 10.98 17.27
C ALA A 157 -13.09 11.21 15.91
N ALA A 158 -12.18 10.32 15.49
CA ALA A 158 -11.58 10.37 14.14
C ALA A 158 -12.66 10.19 13.05
N LEU A 159 -13.52 9.18 13.22
CA LEU A 159 -14.61 8.89 12.27
C LEU A 159 -15.65 10.02 12.23
N ASP A 160 -16.01 10.61 13.37
CA ASP A 160 -16.93 11.74 13.45
C ASP A 160 -16.36 12.97 12.75
N ALA A 161 -15.06 13.24 12.92
CA ALA A 161 -14.37 14.33 12.23
C ALA A 161 -14.35 14.11 10.70
N ARG A 162 -14.07 12.88 10.24
CA ARG A 162 -14.15 12.49 8.83
C ARG A 162 -15.56 12.70 8.27
N ALA A 163 -16.59 12.21 8.96
CA ALA A 163 -17.98 12.34 8.52
C ALA A 163 -18.43 13.80 8.45
N ALA A 164 -18.09 14.61 9.47
CA ALA A 164 -18.37 16.04 9.47
C ALA A 164 -17.65 16.76 8.32
N ARG A 165 -16.42 16.34 7.99
CA ARG A 165 -15.64 16.90 6.90
C ARG A 165 -16.24 16.55 5.54
N GLN A 166 -16.55 15.29 5.30
CA GLN A 166 -17.15 14.81 4.06
C GLN A 166 -18.51 15.45 3.76
N ALA A 167 -19.28 15.79 4.81
CA ALA A 167 -20.55 16.51 4.66
C ALA A 167 -20.40 17.92 4.06
N LEU A 168 -19.18 18.48 4.06
CA LEU A 168 -18.87 19.78 3.43
C LEU A 168 -18.36 19.63 1.98
N LEU A 169 -18.11 18.41 1.53
CA LEU A 169 -17.55 18.14 0.21
C LEU A 169 -18.67 17.93 -0.81
N SER A 170 -18.34 18.09 -2.09
CA SER A 170 -19.24 17.58 -3.14
C SER A 170 -19.27 16.05 -3.08
N ALA A 171 -20.38 15.45 -3.53
CA ALA A 171 -20.52 13.99 -3.55
C ALA A 171 -19.38 13.29 -4.32
N GLU A 172 -18.91 13.91 -5.41
CA GLU A 172 -17.78 13.40 -6.20
C GLU A 172 -16.47 13.40 -5.40
N VAL A 173 -16.18 14.47 -4.65
CA VAL A 173 -14.97 14.57 -3.82
C VAL A 173 -15.06 13.60 -2.64
N ALA A 174 -16.21 13.51 -1.96
CA ALA A 174 -16.40 12.55 -0.87
C ALA A 174 -16.22 11.09 -1.34
N THR A 175 -16.78 10.74 -2.50
CA THR A 175 -16.60 9.41 -3.12
C THR A 175 -15.12 9.15 -3.41
N PHE A 176 -14.42 10.13 -3.98
CA PHE A 176 -12.98 10.02 -4.21
C PHE A 176 -12.20 9.74 -2.92
N GLU A 177 -12.58 10.35 -1.79
CA GLU A 177 -11.94 10.05 -0.50
C GLU A 177 -12.18 8.62 -0.05
N ASP A 178 -13.43 8.15 -0.08
CA ASP A 178 -13.78 6.80 0.35
C ASP A 178 -13.04 5.75 -0.48
N GLU A 179 -12.99 5.93 -1.80
CA GLU A 179 -12.27 5.02 -2.70
C GLU A 179 -10.75 5.12 -2.54
N THR A 180 -10.20 6.28 -2.21
CA THR A 180 -8.76 6.44 -1.93
C THR A 180 -8.39 5.75 -0.62
N GLU A 181 -9.20 5.93 0.43
CA GLU A 181 -9.01 5.28 1.72
C GLU A 181 -9.11 3.74 1.60
N LEU A 182 -10.10 3.26 0.85
CA LEU A 182 -10.26 1.83 0.58
C LEU A 182 -9.05 1.25 -0.18
N GLY A 183 -8.47 2.00 -1.11
CA GLY A 183 -7.28 1.62 -1.87
C GLY A 183 -5.99 1.72 -1.04
N GLU A 184 -5.55 2.94 -0.74
CA GLU A 184 -4.25 3.27 -0.15
C GLU A 184 -4.23 3.14 1.38
N GLY A 185 -5.31 3.52 2.07
CA GLY A 185 -5.40 3.45 3.53
C GLY A 185 -5.32 2.00 4.03
N LEU A 186 -6.08 1.09 3.40
CA LEU A 186 -6.01 -0.34 3.74
C LEU A 186 -4.66 -0.97 3.39
N ALA A 187 -4.05 -0.60 2.27
CA ALA A 187 -2.70 -1.05 1.90
C ALA A 187 -1.65 -0.57 2.93
N THR A 188 -1.74 0.70 3.35
CA THR A 188 -0.87 1.27 4.39
C THR A 188 -1.07 0.57 5.74
N TYR A 189 -2.31 0.22 6.09
CA TYR A 189 -2.59 -0.54 7.32
C TYR A 189 -1.92 -1.92 7.32
N VAL A 190 -2.02 -2.68 6.22
CA VAL A 190 -1.36 -4.00 6.16
C VAL A 190 0.16 -3.88 6.07
N GLU A 191 0.68 -2.84 5.42
CA GLU A 191 2.11 -2.50 5.39
C GLU A 191 2.67 -2.36 6.81
N ILE A 192 2.09 -1.48 7.65
CA ILE A 192 2.61 -1.26 9.01
C ILE A 192 2.40 -2.49 9.91
N LYS A 193 1.32 -3.25 9.68
CA LYS A 193 1.02 -4.47 10.43
C LYS A 193 2.07 -5.56 10.26
N THR A 194 2.82 -5.56 9.17
CA THR A 194 3.93 -6.52 8.95
C THR A 194 5.03 -6.41 10.01
N ALA A 195 5.28 -5.20 10.50
CA ALA A 195 6.38 -4.92 11.42
C ALA A 195 5.92 -4.64 12.86
N GLY A 196 4.67 -4.17 13.02
CA GLY A 196 4.02 -3.98 14.31
C GLY A 196 4.42 -2.70 15.06
N PRO A 197 3.75 -2.36 16.18
CA PRO A 197 3.82 -1.01 16.78
C PRO A 197 5.19 -0.53 17.26
N GLY A 198 6.10 -1.44 17.57
CA GLY A 198 7.44 -1.12 18.06
C GLY A 198 8.49 -0.91 16.96
N SER A 199 8.11 -1.05 15.70
CA SER A 199 9.02 -1.12 14.57
C SER A 199 9.40 0.26 14.01
N GLN A 200 10.49 0.35 13.25
CA GLN A 200 10.90 1.63 12.64
C GLN A 200 9.92 2.06 11.54
N LEU A 201 9.41 1.10 10.76
CA LEU A 201 8.38 1.33 9.74
C LEU A 201 7.11 1.93 10.35
N TRP A 202 6.61 1.34 11.44
CA TRP A 202 5.42 1.82 12.13
C TRP A 202 5.60 3.25 12.64
N GLN A 203 6.71 3.51 13.33
CA GLN A 203 7.02 4.85 13.84
C GLN A 203 7.24 5.85 12.70
N GLY A 204 7.88 5.43 11.60
CA GLY A 204 8.06 6.23 10.40
C GLY A 204 6.73 6.67 9.78
N LYS A 205 5.77 5.75 9.67
CA LYS A 205 4.41 6.01 9.14
C LYS A 205 3.58 6.89 10.07
N LEU A 206 3.65 6.68 11.39
CA LEU A 206 3.05 7.59 12.37
C LEU A 206 3.61 9.01 12.28
N ASN A 207 4.93 9.14 12.15
CA ASN A 207 5.59 10.44 11.98
C ASN A 207 5.17 11.10 10.66
N LEU A 208 5.00 10.32 9.59
CA LEU A 208 4.52 10.82 8.31
C LEU A 208 3.07 11.31 8.41
N LEU A 209 2.17 10.54 9.04
CA LEU A 209 0.80 10.97 9.34
C LEU A 209 0.79 12.30 10.10
N GLN A 210 1.59 12.43 11.17
CA GLN A 210 1.67 13.67 11.93
C GLN A 210 2.21 14.85 11.09
N LYS A 211 3.19 14.60 10.21
CA LYS A 211 3.78 15.62 9.33
C LYS A 211 2.79 16.09 8.26
N ILE A 212 2.11 15.16 7.60
CA ILE A 212 1.09 15.45 6.59
C ILE A 212 -0.10 16.16 7.24
N ASN A 213 -0.46 15.79 8.47
CA ASN A 213 -1.55 16.46 9.16
C ASN A 213 -1.26 17.94 9.44
N ARG A 214 0.00 18.28 9.76
CA ARG A 214 0.40 19.67 10.06
C ARG A 214 0.69 20.53 8.83
N ASN A 215 1.19 19.93 7.75
CA ASN A 215 1.75 20.66 6.61
C ASN A 215 1.24 20.17 5.24
N GLY A 216 0.44 19.10 5.21
CA GLY A 216 -0.07 18.47 4.00
C GLY A 216 -1.37 19.09 3.52
N TRP A 217 -1.56 19.08 2.20
CA TRP A 217 -2.73 19.60 1.51
C TRP A 217 -3.76 18.47 1.40
N GLY A 218 -5.06 18.79 1.53
CA GLY A 218 -6.19 17.86 1.69
C GLY A 218 -5.98 16.41 1.19
N ALA A 219 -5.67 16.23 -0.10
CA ALA A 219 -5.52 14.90 -0.70
C ALA A 219 -4.32 14.06 -0.21
N ASP A 220 -3.25 14.70 0.27
CA ASP A 220 -2.11 13.99 0.88
C ASP A 220 -2.52 13.29 2.18
N ARG A 221 -3.59 13.78 2.83
CA ARG A 221 -4.13 13.23 4.09
C ARG A 221 -4.99 11.97 3.86
N LEU A 222 -5.38 11.67 2.62
CA LEU A 222 -6.23 10.53 2.25
C LEU A 222 -5.47 9.21 2.08
N ARG A 223 -4.15 9.21 2.30
CA ARG A 223 -3.29 8.03 2.12
C ARG A 223 -3.10 7.22 3.41
N PHE A 224 -3.85 7.53 4.47
CA PHE A 224 -3.63 7.04 5.83
C PHE A 224 -4.93 6.74 6.59
#